data_AF-A0A2M7X911-F1
#
_entry.id   AF-A0A2M7X911-F1
#
_cell.length_a   1.000
_cell.length_b   1.000
_cell.length_c   1.000
_cell.angle_alpha   90.00
_cell.angle_beta   90.00
_cell.angle_gamma   90.00
#
_symmetry.space_group_name_H-M   'P 1'
#
loop_
_entity.id
_entity.type
_entity.pdbx_description
1 polymer ?
#
loop_
_entity_poly.entity_id
_entity_poly.type
_entity_poly.pdbx_seq_one_letter_code
_entity_poly.pdbx_strand_id
1 'polypeptide(L)'
;SASFAGELVRRLNAANPPGEVALLLERKPTPEARAHLAKDLLADRRIAARVIHGLALVETNANAQLIPFLQVWDSESHRWDTISTDTGAETWPEDMFLWSISQKPILEVENNPRAHVEFAVQRTIDDALAVAKGRLEAKDRNLVAYSLLNLPLQTQDVYRVLLMMPIGAFLLLILRNIVGIKTFGTFMPVLVALAFRETQLLAGVTLFVTVVGLGLLVRFYLEKLRLLLVPRLTAVLILVVFLMALVSVVSNRLGIEQGLSIALFPIVIMTMTIERMSVAWEERGAAFAMSEGIGTLIVAVLAFLVMNIRWLAHLIFVFPELLLVLFALTLLIGRYSGYRISELFRFRALAEDPITPAPVAAAPRVAD
;
A
#
# COMPACT_ATOMS: atom_id res chain seq x y z
N SER A 1 -25.27 -35.59 21.56
CA SER A 1 -26.13 -34.38 21.39
C SER A 1 -25.66 -33.44 20.29
N ALA A 2 -24.37 -33.49 19.90
CA ALA A 2 -23.78 -32.64 18.89
C ALA A 2 -24.38 -32.80 17.47
N SER A 3 -24.64 -34.04 17.02
CA SER A 3 -25.25 -34.30 15.70
C SER A 3 -26.62 -33.61 15.51
N PHE A 4 -27.47 -33.60 16.54
CA PHE A 4 -28.76 -32.93 16.49
C PHE A 4 -28.61 -31.40 16.38
N ALA A 5 -27.67 -30.82 17.13
CA ALA A 5 -27.39 -29.40 17.07
C ALA A 5 -26.77 -28.98 15.73
N GLY A 6 -25.92 -29.80 15.13
CA GLY A 6 -25.38 -29.58 13.78
C GLY A 6 -26.47 -29.59 12.71
N GLU A 7 -27.40 -30.54 12.79
CA GLU A 7 -28.56 -30.62 11.88
C GLU A 7 -29.54 -29.46 12.09
N LEU A 8 -29.75 -29.03 13.34
CA LEU A 8 -30.56 -27.84 13.65
C LEU A 8 -29.98 -26.58 12.99
N VAL A 9 -28.66 -26.37 13.13
CA VAL A 9 -27.98 -25.23 12.50
C VAL A 9 -28.06 -25.30 10.97
N ARG A 10 -27.87 -26.48 10.37
CA ARG A 10 -28.03 -26.67 8.91
C ARG A 10 -29.44 -26.33 8.43
N ARG A 11 -30.48 -26.69 9.19
CA ARG A 11 -31.87 -26.35 8.86
C ARG A 11 -32.18 -24.86 9.02
N LEU A 12 -31.57 -24.20 10.02
CA LEU A 12 -31.70 -22.75 10.21
C LEU A 12 -30.97 -21.95 9.10
N ASN A 13 -29.96 -22.53 8.46
CA ASN A 13 -29.19 -21.89 7.38
C ASN A 13 -29.51 -22.43 5.99
N ALA A 14 -30.52 -23.30 5.85
CA ALA A 14 -30.90 -23.86 4.55
C ALA A 14 -31.37 -22.75 3.60
N ALA A 15 -31.01 -22.86 2.32
CA ALA A 15 -31.41 -21.89 1.30
C ALA A 15 -32.93 -21.78 1.10
N ASN A 16 -33.67 -22.85 1.44
CA ASN A 16 -35.14 -22.90 1.48
C ASN A 16 -35.60 -23.42 2.86
N PRO A 17 -35.73 -22.55 3.88
CA PRO A 17 -36.24 -22.96 5.17
C PRO A 17 -37.75 -23.24 5.10
N PRO A 18 -38.28 -24.22 5.88
CA PRO A 18 -39.72 -24.40 6.06
C PRO A 18 -40.40 -23.09 6.51
N GLY A 19 -41.66 -22.86 6.13
CA GLY A 19 -42.35 -21.57 6.36
C GLY A 19 -42.34 -21.06 7.81
N GLU A 20 -42.40 -21.97 8.79
CA GLU A 20 -42.30 -21.64 10.22
C GLU A 20 -40.90 -21.14 10.63
N VAL A 21 -39.87 -21.72 10.03
CA VAL A 21 -38.47 -21.33 10.24
C VAL A 21 -38.18 -20.00 9.55
N ALA A 22 -38.74 -19.76 8.37
CA ALA A 22 -38.64 -18.49 7.66
C ALA A 22 -39.22 -17.32 8.48
N LEU A 23 -40.40 -17.50 9.09
CA LEU A 23 -41.05 -16.51 9.96
C LEU A 23 -40.22 -16.17 11.22
N LEU A 24 -39.53 -17.16 11.80
CA LEU A 24 -38.64 -16.95 12.94
C LEU A 24 -37.33 -16.25 12.55
N LEU A 25 -36.83 -16.52 11.34
CA LEU A 25 -35.60 -15.92 10.79
C LEU A 25 -35.80 -14.47 10.32
N GLU A 26 -36.98 -14.11 9.82
CA GLU A 26 -37.32 -12.73 9.39
C GLU A 26 -37.13 -11.70 10.52
N ARG A 27 -37.38 -12.10 11.77
CA ARG A 27 -37.20 -11.24 12.95
C ARG A 27 -35.77 -11.18 13.47
N LYS A 28 -34.86 -12.03 12.97
CA LYS A 28 -33.48 -12.21 13.47
C LYS A 28 -32.49 -12.41 12.32
N PRO A 29 -32.18 -11.37 11.53
CA PRO A 29 -31.36 -11.50 10.32
C PRO A 29 -29.86 -11.68 10.62
N THR A 30 -29.37 -11.26 11.79
CA THR A 30 -27.93 -11.29 12.10
C THR A 30 -27.45 -12.70 12.48
N PRO A 31 -26.21 -13.08 12.14
CA PRO A 31 -25.63 -14.38 12.54
C PRO A 31 -25.65 -14.61 14.05
N GLU A 32 -25.43 -13.57 14.84
CA GLU A 32 -25.52 -13.59 16.30
C GLU A 32 -26.94 -13.92 16.79
N ALA A 33 -27.96 -13.28 16.21
CA ALA A 33 -29.34 -13.54 16.59
C ALA A 33 -29.78 -14.97 16.24
N ARG A 34 -29.26 -15.53 15.15
CA ARG A 34 -29.48 -16.93 14.76
C ARG A 34 -28.80 -17.91 15.72
N ALA A 35 -27.57 -17.61 16.15
CA ALA A 35 -26.85 -18.42 17.13
C ALA A 35 -27.58 -18.47 18.49
N HIS A 36 -28.13 -17.33 18.93
CA HIS A 36 -28.97 -17.27 20.13
C HIS A 36 -30.28 -18.04 19.99
N LEU A 37 -30.95 -17.96 18.82
CA LEU A 37 -32.14 -18.76 18.55
C LEU A 37 -31.85 -20.26 18.60
N ALA A 38 -30.74 -20.70 18.01
CA ALA A 38 -30.31 -22.10 18.07
C ALA A 38 -30.05 -22.55 19.51
N LYS A 39 -29.40 -21.71 20.34
CA LYS A 39 -29.19 -21.96 21.77
C LYS A 39 -30.52 -22.12 22.51
N ASP A 40 -31.49 -21.24 22.28
CA ASP A 40 -32.78 -21.26 22.96
C ASP A 40 -33.61 -22.51 22.57
N LEU A 41 -33.56 -22.92 21.30
CA LEU A 41 -34.19 -24.16 20.81
C LEU A 41 -33.55 -25.43 21.37
N LEU A 42 -32.25 -25.43 21.59
CA LEU A 42 -31.56 -26.55 22.26
C LEU A 42 -31.90 -26.63 23.76
N ALA A 43 -32.09 -25.48 24.40
CA ALA A 43 -32.47 -25.41 25.80
C ALA A 43 -33.87 -26.02 26.05
N ASP A 44 -34.81 -25.86 25.11
CA ASP A 44 -36.14 -26.49 25.17
C ASP A 44 -36.06 -28.03 25.24
N ARG A 45 -35.06 -28.61 24.56
CA ARG A 45 -34.74 -30.04 24.64
C ARG A 45 -33.82 -30.43 25.81
N ARG A 46 -33.57 -29.52 26.76
CA ARG A 46 -32.66 -29.71 27.90
C ARG A 46 -31.22 -30.02 27.49
N ILE A 47 -30.80 -29.58 26.30
CA ILE A 47 -29.42 -29.67 25.84
C ILE A 47 -28.71 -28.39 26.28
N ALA A 48 -27.71 -28.50 27.15
CA ALA A 48 -26.94 -27.33 27.57
C ALA A 48 -26.09 -26.81 26.41
N ALA A 49 -26.34 -25.57 25.99
CA ALA A 49 -25.63 -24.92 24.90
C ALA A 49 -25.18 -23.50 25.31
N ARG A 50 -24.05 -23.06 24.77
CA ARG A 50 -23.52 -21.69 24.95
C ARG A 50 -23.03 -21.13 23.63
N VAL A 51 -23.19 -19.83 23.44
CA VAL A 51 -22.63 -19.11 22.29
C VAL A 51 -21.25 -18.60 22.67
N ILE A 52 -20.25 -18.90 21.85
CA ILE A 52 -18.89 -18.40 21.97
C ILE A 52 -18.55 -17.56 20.75
N HIS A 53 -17.53 -16.72 20.83
CA HIS A 53 -17.12 -15.88 19.71
C HIS A 53 -15.70 -16.22 19.28
N GLY A 54 -15.53 -16.49 17.99
CA GLY A 54 -14.24 -16.71 17.34
C GLY A 54 -13.86 -15.52 16.45
N LEU A 55 -12.57 -15.26 16.35
CA LEU A 55 -12.00 -14.31 15.41
C LEU A 55 -11.15 -15.09 14.40
N ALA A 56 -11.43 -14.93 13.11
CA ALA A 56 -10.63 -15.56 12.07
C ALA A 56 -9.25 -14.91 12.00
N LEU A 57 -8.19 -15.72 12.00
CA LEU A 57 -6.79 -15.26 11.96
C LEU A 57 -6.34 -14.92 10.52
N VAL A 58 -7.16 -14.18 9.78
CA VAL A 58 -6.87 -13.73 8.40
C VAL A 58 -6.43 -12.27 8.44
N GLU A 59 -5.28 -11.96 7.82
CA GLU A 59 -4.74 -10.59 7.73
C GLU A 59 -5.81 -9.60 7.22
N THR A 60 -6.24 -8.69 8.11
CA THR A 60 -7.32 -7.73 7.86
C THR A 60 -6.95 -6.40 8.49
N ASN A 61 -6.85 -5.34 7.67
CA ASN A 61 -6.38 -4.00 8.10
C ASN A 61 -7.41 -3.23 8.94
N ALA A 62 -8.70 -3.55 8.84
CA ALA A 62 -9.79 -3.02 9.66
C ALA A 62 -11.04 -3.90 9.51
N ASN A 63 -11.92 -3.93 10.52
CA ASN A 63 -13.25 -4.55 10.44
C ASN A 63 -13.26 -6.10 10.40
N ALA A 64 -12.35 -6.76 11.12
CA ALA A 64 -12.47 -8.19 11.37
C ALA A 64 -13.75 -8.47 12.20
N GLN A 65 -14.60 -9.38 11.71
CA GLN A 65 -15.87 -9.69 12.35
C GLN A 65 -15.73 -10.85 13.33
N LEU A 66 -16.36 -10.70 14.49
CA LEU A 66 -16.54 -11.81 15.44
C LEU A 66 -17.58 -12.78 14.88
N ILE A 67 -17.17 -14.03 14.70
CA ILE A 67 -18.03 -15.09 14.21
C ILE A 67 -18.57 -15.85 15.41
N PRO A 68 -19.90 -15.96 15.59
CA PRO A 68 -20.49 -16.72 16.68
C PRO A 68 -20.37 -18.23 16.40
N PHE A 69 -20.04 -19.01 17.42
CA PHE A 69 -20.06 -20.48 17.39
C PHE A 69 -20.96 -21.00 18.50
N LEU A 70 -21.51 -22.19 18.32
CA LEU A 70 -22.37 -22.84 19.29
C LEU A 70 -21.61 -23.99 19.94
N GLN A 71 -21.40 -23.93 21.25
CA GLN A 71 -20.87 -25.05 22.01
C GLN A 71 -21.99 -25.80 22.70
N VAL A 72 -22.04 -27.10 22.47
CA VAL A 72 -23.06 -28.00 23.01
C VAL A 72 -22.40 -28.99 23.95
N TRP A 73 -23.00 -29.19 25.12
CA TRP A 73 -22.56 -30.21 26.05
C TRP A 73 -23.02 -31.58 25.57
N ASP A 74 -22.08 -32.50 25.42
CA ASP A 74 -22.40 -33.90 25.22
C ASP A 74 -22.35 -34.66 26.54
N SER A 75 -23.50 -35.22 26.92
CA SER A 75 -23.68 -35.99 28.15
C SER A 75 -23.00 -37.34 28.11
N GLU A 76 -22.74 -37.91 26.93
CA GLU A 76 -22.12 -39.23 26.77
C GLU A 76 -20.59 -39.14 26.85
N SER A 77 -20.01 -38.12 26.24
CA SER A 77 -18.56 -37.88 26.17
C SER A 77 -18.03 -36.86 27.19
N HIS A 78 -18.91 -36.25 28.00
CA HIS A 78 -18.57 -35.24 29.02
C HIS A 78 -17.68 -34.09 28.49
N ARG A 79 -17.89 -33.69 27.24
CA ARG A 79 -17.10 -32.64 26.56
C ARG A 79 -18.02 -31.60 25.92
N TRP A 80 -17.45 -30.43 25.69
CA TRP A 80 -18.08 -29.37 24.90
C TRP A 80 -17.69 -29.56 23.44
N ASP A 81 -18.68 -29.83 22.60
CA ASP A 81 -18.50 -29.93 21.16
C ASP A 81 -18.86 -28.59 20.51
N THR A 82 -17.95 -28.08 19.68
CA THR A 82 -18.13 -26.80 19.00
C THR A 82 -18.73 -27.03 17.62
N ILE A 83 -19.83 -26.33 17.35
CA ILE A 83 -20.59 -26.40 16.11
C ILE A 83 -20.54 -25.02 15.47
N SER A 84 -20.13 -24.99 14.21
CA SER A 84 -20.11 -23.75 13.45
C SER A 84 -21.52 -23.28 13.14
N THR A 85 -21.82 -22.01 13.40
CA THR A 85 -23.17 -21.45 13.22
C THR A 85 -23.52 -21.18 11.77
N ASP A 86 -22.57 -21.34 10.83
CA ASP A 86 -22.75 -21.16 9.39
C ASP A 86 -23.02 -22.50 8.65
N THR A 87 -22.20 -23.51 8.92
CA THR A 87 -22.12 -24.79 8.21
C THR A 87 -22.73 -25.95 9.02
N GLY A 88 -22.92 -25.76 10.33
CA GLY A 88 -23.33 -26.82 11.25
C GLY A 88 -22.29 -27.94 11.40
N ALA A 89 -21.04 -27.70 11.00
CA ALA A 89 -19.95 -28.66 11.16
C ALA A 89 -19.47 -28.70 12.62
N GLU A 90 -19.22 -29.91 13.12
CA GLU A 90 -18.70 -30.16 14.47
C GLU A 90 -17.16 -30.09 14.47
N THR A 91 -16.61 -28.91 14.21
CA THR A 91 -15.15 -28.71 14.15
C THR A 91 -14.77 -27.28 14.51
N TRP A 92 -13.65 -27.12 15.22
CA TRP A 92 -12.99 -25.83 15.41
C TRP A 92 -11.92 -25.64 14.32
N PRO A 93 -12.00 -24.61 13.46
CA PRO A 93 -10.96 -24.35 12.46
C PRO A 93 -9.61 -24.03 13.11
N GLU A 94 -8.50 -24.51 12.54
CA GLU A 94 -7.15 -24.24 13.07
C GLU A 94 -6.80 -22.74 13.06
N ASP A 95 -7.34 -21.98 12.11
CA ASP A 95 -7.09 -20.55 11.93
C ASP A 95 -8.05 -19.64 12.71
N MET A 96 -8.58 -20.10 13.85
CA MET A 96 -9.50 -19.32 14.68
C MET A 96 -8.98 -19.06 16.09
N PHE A 97 -9.08 -17.80 16.52
CA PHE A 97 -8.81 -17.36 17.88
C PHE A 97 -10.09 -17.28 18.71
N LEU A 98 -10.11 -17.92 19.88
CA LEU A 98 -11.24 -17.85 20.80
C LEU A 98 -11.22 -16.51 21.55
N TRP A 99 -12.13 -15.61 21.21
CA TRP A 99 -12.22 -14.29 21.84
C TRP A 99 -12.90 -14.34 23.21
N SER A 100 -14.11 -14.90 23.27
CA SER A 100 -14.90 -14.93 24.51
C SER A 100 -15.78 -16.15 24.61
N ILE A 101 -15.82 -16.72 25.81
CA ILE A 101 -16.73 -17.79 26.25
C ILE A 101 -17.85 -17.21 27.14
N SER A 102 -17.70 -15.96 27.58
CA SER A 102 -18.61 -15.31 28.50
C SER A 102 -19.87 -14.86 27.74
N GLN A 103 -21.05 -15.12 28.30
CA GLN A 103 -22.34 -14.67 27.74
C GLN A 103 -22.61 -13.18 28.02
N LYS A 104 -21.57 -12.39 28.28
CA LYS A 104 -21.68 -10.94 28.48
C LYS A 104 -21.60 -10.23 27.14
N PRO A 105 -22.35 -9.12 26.96
CA PRO A 105 -22.25 -8.32 25.75
C PRO A 105 -20.81 -7.85 25.53
N ILE A 106 -20.38 -7.83 24.26
CA ILE A 106 -19.02 -7.40 23.85
C ILE A 106 -18.77 -5.94 24.25
N LEU A 107 -19.82 -5.13 24.24
CA LEU A 107 -19.80 -3.73 24.61
C LEU A 107 -21.11 -3.36 25.31
N GLU A 108 -21.00 -2.85 26.53
CA GLU A 108 -22.13 -2.29 27.29
C GLU A 108 -21.92 -0.78 27.38
N VAL A 109 -22.87 0.01 26.86
CA VAL A 109 -22.76 1.47 26.85
C VAL A 109 -24.04 2.08 27.37
N GLU A 110 -23.91 2.83 28.46
CA GLU A 110 -25.07 3.37 29.17
C GLU A 110 -25.61 4.65 28.52
N ASN A 111 -24.79 5.39 27.76
CA ASN A 111 -25.19 6.70 27.24
C ASN A 111 -24.48 7.15 25.94
N ASN A 112 -24.23 6.23 25.00
CA ASN A 112 -23.72 6.58 23.67
C ASN A 112 -24.20 5.61 22.58
N PRO A 113 -25.09 6.05 21.67
CA PRO A 113 -25.68 5.20 20.62
C PRO A 113 -24.76 4.94 19.42
N ARG A 114 -23.53 5.49 19.38
CA ARG A 114 -22.59 5.34 18.24
C ARG A 114 -21.32 4.55 18.57
N ALA A 115 -21.27 3.93 19.74
CA ALA A 115 -20.13 3.14 20.12
C ALA A 115 -20.09 1.84 19.28
N HIS A 116 -18.96 1.60 18.63
CA HIS A 116 -18.70 0.41 17.84
C HIS A 116 -17.33 -0.15 18.22
N VAL A 117 -17.18 -1.47 18.14
CA VAL A 117 -15.91 -2.16 18.39
C VAL A 117 -15.43 -2.71 17.06
N GLU A 118 -14.22 -2.36 16.67
CA GLU A 118 -13.56 -2.88 15.49
C GLU A 118 -12.38 -3.77 15.89
N PHE A 119 -12.29 -4.94 15.26
CA PHE A 119 -11.13 -5.82 15.42
C PHE A 119 -10.25 -5.69 14.18
N ALA A 120 -8.94 -5.76 14.37
CA ALA A 120 -7.96 -5.85 13.30
C ALA A 120 -7.00 -7.00 13.62
N VAL A 121 -6.70 -7.82 12.62
CA VAL A 121 -5.80 -8.97 12.76
C VAL A 121 -4.64 -8.77 11.81
N GLN A 122 -3.44 -8.65 12.35
CA GLN A 122 -2.22 -8.51 11.57
C GLN A 122 -1.26 -9.65 11.92
N ARG A 123 -0.75 -10.33 10.89
CA ARG A 123 0.28 -11.34 11.07
C ARG A 123 1.61 -10.66 11.34
N THR A 124 2.18 -10.93 12.50
CA THR A 124 3.47 -10.38 12.92
C THR A 124 4.41 -11.53 13.26
N ILE A 125 5.60 -11.56 12.66
CA ILE A 125 6.62 -12.61 12.85
C ILE A 125 7.56 -12.20 14.00
N ASP A 126 6.99 -11.76 15.12
CA ASP A 126 7.75 -11.10 16.20
C ASP A 126 8.21 -12.03 17.32
N ASP A 127 7.94 -13.34 17.28
CA ASP A 127 8.28 -14.25 18.38
C ASP A 127 9.81 -14.33 18.63
N ALA A 128 10.62 -14.25 17.57
CA ALA A 128 12.08 -14.21 17.72
C ALA A 128 12.59 -12.86 18.23
N LEU A 129 11.93 -11.75 17.85
CA LEU A 129 12.34 -10.40 18.20
C LEU A 129 11.86 -10.00 19.59
N ALA A 130 10.67 -10.46 20.02
CA ALA A 130 10.13 -10.29 21.36
C ALA A 130 10.96 -11.05 22.40
N VAL A 131 11.39 -12.28 22.09
CA VAL A 131 12.34 -13.05 22.93
C VAL A 131 13.71 -12.37 22.97
N ALA A 132 14.18 -11.80 21.85
CA ALA A 132 15.41 -11.00 21.82
C ALA A 132 15.27 -9.70 22.64
N LYS A 133 14.13 -9.00 22.57
CA LYS A 133 13.82 -7.82 23.38
C LYS A 133 13.77 -8.16 24.86
N GLY A 134 13.11 -9.25 25.27
CA GLY A 134 13.10 -9.70 26.67
C GLY A 134 14.51 -10.01 27.20
N ARG A 135 15.40 -10.53 26.35
CA ARG A 135 16.84 -10.69 26.69
C ARG A 135 17.62 -9.37 26.73
N LEU A 136 17.25 -8.37 25.92
CA LEU A 136 17.91 -7.07 25.85
C LEU A 136 17.45 -6.11 26.96
N GLU A 137 16.18 -6.14 27.36
CA GLU A 137 15.63 -5.41 28.51
C GLU A 137 16.28 -5.85 29.84
N ALA A 138 16.68 -7.11 29.93
CA ALA A 138 17.47 -7.63 31.04
C ALA A 138 18.92 -7.11 31.07
N LYS A 139 19.40 -6.50 29.98
CA LYS A 139 20.81 -6.10 29.81
C LYS A 139 21.03 -4.58 29.73
N ASP A 140 20.12 -3.80 29.12
CA ASP A 140 20.24 -2.33 29.10
C ASP A 140 18.90 -1.61 28.86
N ARG A 141 18.36 -0.98 29.92
CA ARG A 141 17.03 -0.34 29.95
C ARG A 141 16.93 0.95 29.11
N ASN A 142 18.07 1.61 28.85
CA ASN A 142 18.10 2.91 28.16
C ASN A 142 18.15 2.79 26.63
N LEU A 143 18.67 1.70 26.05
CA LEU A 143 18.73 1.52 24.60
C LEU A 143 17.38 1.10 24.00
N VAL A 144 16.54 0.42 24.79
CA VAL A 144 15.18 0.00 24.38
C VAL A 144 14.23 1.20 24.33
N ALA A 145 14.37 2.18 25.23
CA ALA A 145 13.51 3.36 25.30
C ALA A 145 13.59 4.29 24.07
N TYR A 146 14.73 4.31 23.36
CA TYR A 146 14.95 5.14 22.16
C TYR A 146 14.81 4.37 20.84
N SER A 147 14.33 3.12 20.89
CA SER A 147 14.13 2.31 19.70
C SER A 147 12.84 2.71 18.96
N LEU A 148 12.92 2.83 17.64
CA LEU A 148 11.78 3.06 16.73
C LEU A 148 10.66 2.01 16.89
N LEU A 149 10.98 0.89 17.52
CA LEU A 149 10.13 -0.24 17.82
C LEU A 149 9.11 0.00 18.97
N ASN A 150 9.23 1.11 19.71
CA ASN A 150 8.30 1.47 20.81
C ASN A 150 7.23 2.48 20.39
N LEU A 151 7.25 2.97 19.15
CA LEU A 151 6.22 3.89 18.69
C LEU A 151 4.88 3.17 18.50
N PRO A 152 3.74 3.86 18.70
CA PRO A 152 2.42 3.32 18.36
C PRO A 152 2.40 2.77 16.94
N LEU A 153 1.67 1.67 16.71
CA LEU A 153 1.64 0.94 15.43
C LEU A 153 1.32 1.87 14.24
N GLN A 154 0.43 2.85 14.43
CA GLN A 154 0.06 3.83 13.40
C GLN A 154 1.23 4.75 13.00
N THR A 155 2.11 5.08 13.96
CA THR A 155 3.29 5.91 13.71
C THR A 155 4.42 5.09 13.05
N GLN A 156 4.50 3.78 13.32
CA GLN A 156 5.53 2.93 12.73
C GLN A 156 5.43 2.83 11.20
N ASP A 157 4.21 2.79 10.65
CA ASP A 157 4.03 2.75 9.20
C ASP A 157 4.55 4.00 8.51
N VAL A 158 4.26 5.19 9.06
CA VAL A 158 4.79 6.47 8.55
C VAL A 158 6.32 6.48 8.59
N TYR A 159 6.92 6.00 9.68
CA TYR A 159 8.38 5.90 9.78
C TYR A 159 8.96 4.89 8.80
N ARG A 160 8.29 3.76 8.57
CA ARG A 160 8.73 2.77 7.58
C ARG A 160 8.75 3.37 6.16
N VAL A 161 7.79 4.23 5.82
CA VAL A 161 7.82 4.99 4.56
C VAL A 161 8.96 6.00 4.55
N LEU A 162 9.10 6.79 5.62
CA LEU A 162 10.11 7.84 5.72
C LEU A 162 11.54 7.28 5.59
N LEU A 163 11.83 6.17 6.29
CA LEU A 163 13.13 5.50 6.24
C LEU A 163 13.43 4.86 4.88
N MET A 164 12.41 4.63 4.05
CA MET A 164 12.60 4.15 2.67
C MET A 164 12.90 5.25 1.66
N MET A 165 12.58 6.50 1.98
CA MET A 165 12.82 7.62 1.07
C MET A 165 14.31 7.77 0.66
N PRO A 166 15.30 7.68 1.58
CA PRO A 166 16.71 7.73 1.21
C PRO A 166 17.16 6.60 0.28
N ILE A 167 16.55 5.42 0.39
CA ILE A 167 16.84 4.25 -0.47
C ILE A 167 16.43 4.54 -1.91
N GLY A 168 15.25 5.12 -2.12
CA GLY A 168 14.82 5.53 -3.46
C GLY A 168 15.66 6.68 -4.02
N ALA A 169 16.09 7.63 -3.18
CA ALA A 169 17.01 8.68 -3.59
C ALA A 169 18.39 8.13 -3.98
N PHE A 170 18.88 7.12 -3.26
CA PHE A 170 20.11 6.42 -3.61
C PHE A 170 20.01 5.67 -4.95
N LEU A 171 18.88 5.00 -5.19
CA LEU A 171 18.61 4.38 -6.49
C LEU A 171 18.63 5.42 -7.62
N LEU A 172 17.99 6.58 -7.42
CA LEU A 172 18.04 7.67 -8.39
C LEU A 172 19.48 8.12 -8.66
N LEU A 173 20.29 8.24 -7.62
CA LEU A 173 21.69 8.66 -7.75
C LEU A 173 22.48 7.66 -8.61
N ILE A 174 22.25 6.36 -8.42
CA ILE A 174 22.83 5.30 -9.26
C ILE A 174 22.35 5.43 -10.71
N LEU A 175 21.03 5.51 -10.94
CA LEU A 175 20.46 5.58 -12.28
C LEU A 175 20.89 6.84 -13.03
N ARG A 176 21.06 7.96 -12.32
CA ARG A 176 21.50 9.22 -12.90
C ARG A 176 23.00 9.26 -13.18
N ASN A 177 23.84 8.85 -12.23
CA ASN A 177 25.29 8.99 -12.35
C ASN A 177 25.92 7.83 -13.13
N ILE A 178 25.43 6.60 -12.93
CA ILE A 178 26.00 5.41 -13.56
C ILE A 178 25.30 5.10 -14.88
N VAL A 179 23.97 5.04 -14.92
CA VAL A 179 23.23 4.73 -16.16
C VAL A 179 23.14 5.95 -17.07
N GLY A 180 22.91 7.15 -16.51
CA GLY A 180 22.78 8.39 -17.28
C GLY A 180 21.36 8.72 -17.69
N ILE A 181 20.35 8.21 -16.97
CA ILE A 181 18.94 8.54 -17.24
C ILE A 181 18.70 10.03 -16.97
N LYS A 182 18.11 10.72 -17.95
CA LYS A 182 17.72 12.13 -17.83
C LYS A 182 16.37 12.22 -17.12
N THR A 183 16.30 12.96 -16.02
CA THR A 183 15.09 13.13 -15.19
C THR A 183 14.94 14.57 -14.76
N PHE A 184 13.69 15.00 -14.52
CA PHE A 184 13.40 16.35 -14.06
C PHE A 184 13.93 16.57 -12.67
N GLY A 185 14.99 17.38 -12.56
CA GLY A 185 15.66 17.62 -11.28
C GLY A 185 16.24 16.34 -10.66
N THR A 186 16.69 16.46 -9.42
CA THR A 186 17.32 15.36 -8.66
C THR A 186 16.34 14.70 -7.69
N PHE A 187 15.34 15.44 -7.19
CA PHE A 187 14.39 14.95 -6.19
C PHE A 187 13.02 14.57 -6.76
N MET A 188 12.65 15.13 -7.93
CA MET A 188 11.29 14.99 -8.45
C MET A 188 10.88 13.53 -8.68
N PRO A 189 11.72 12.64 -9.25
CA PRO A 189 11.31 11.24 -9.43
C PRO A 189 11.05 10.52 -8.10
N VAL A 190 11.78 10.86 -7.04
CA VAL A 190 11.58 10.29 -5.70
C VAL A 190 10.26 10.78 -5.09
N LEU A 191 9.94 12.06 -5.29
CA LEU A 191 8.64 12.61 -4.87
C LEU A 191 7.49 11.94 -5.63
N VAL A 192 7.62 11.77 -6.95
CA VAL A 192 6.62 11.07 -7.77
C VAL A 192 6.47 9.61 -7.32
N ALA A 193 7.57 8.91 -6.98
CA ALA A 193 7.51 7.57 -6.42
C ALA A 193 6.75 7.52 -5.08
N LEU A 194 6.92 8.54 -4.22
CA LEU A 194 6.17 8.68 -2.98
C LEU A 194 4.67 8.85 -3.25
N ALA A 195 4.29 9.64 -4.26
CA ALA A 195 2.90 9.78 -4.67
C ALA A 195 2.29 8.44 -5.18
N PHE A 196 3.08 7.60 -5.86
CA PHE A 196 2.66 6.25 -6.27
C PHE A 196 2.50 5.29 -5.10
N ARG A 197 3.21 5.52 -3.98
CA ARG A 197 3.06 4.73 -2.76
C ARG A 197 1.68 4.90 -2.14
N GLU A 198 1.17 6.12 -2.11
CA GLU A 198 -0.17 6.44 -1.59
C GLU A 198 -1.28 5.97 -2.54
N THR A 199 -1.08 6.12 -3.84
CA THR A 199 -2.12 5.86 -4.86
C THR A 199 -2.07 4.45 -5.46
N GLN A 200 -1.10 3.63 -5.08
CA GLN A 200 -0.70 2.39 -5.76
C GLN A 200 -0.09 2.63 -7.15
N LEU A 201 0.70 1.67 -7.64
CA LEU A 201 1.49 1.86 -8.86
C LEU A 201 0.63 2.11 -10.11
N LEU A 202 -0.37 1.26 -10.35
CA LEU A 202 -1.17 1.31 -11.58
C LEU A 202 -2.01 2.60 -11.63
N ALA A 203 -2.76 2.87 -10.57
CA ALA A 203 -3.56 4.08 -10.44
C ALA A 203 -2.67 5.33 -10.41
N GLY A 204 -1.54 5.30 -9.69
CA GLY A 204 -0.57 6.39 -9.65
C GLY A 204 0.01 6.74 -11.03
N VAL A 205 0.42 5.74 -11.82
CA VAL A 205 0.96 5.97 -13.18
C VAL A 205 -0.13 6.52 -14.11
N THR A 206 -1.34 5.94 -14.09
CA THR A 206 -2.45 6.45 -14.91
C THR A 206 -2.81 7.88 -14.55
N LEU A 207 -2.84 8.20 -13.26
CA LEU A 207 -3.10 9.53 -12.73
C LEU A 207 -1.98 10.49 -13.12
N PHE A 208 -0.72 10.06 -13.03
CA PHE A 208 0.42 10.87 -13.40
C PHE A 208 0.34 11.31 -14.87
N VAL A 209 0.17 10.36 -15.77
CA VAL A 209 0.10 10.62 -17.21
C VAL A 209 -1.11 11.50 -17.56
N THR A 210 -2.27 11.20 -16.98
CA THR A 210 -3.51 11.95 -17.25
C THR A 210 -3.41 13.39 -16.75
N VAL A 211 -3.03 13.58 -15.49
CA VAL A 211 -3.00 14.91 -14.87
C VAL A 211 -1.85 15.76 -15.40
N VAL A 212 -0.65 15.19 -15.62
CA VAL A 212 0.45 15.94 -16.26
C VAL A 212 0.07 16.32 -17.69
N GLY A 213 -0.52 15.39 -18.45
CA GLY A 213 -0.98 15.63 -19.82
C GLY A 213 -2.02 16.74 -19.92
N LEU A 214 -3.10 16.68 -19.13
CA LEU A 214 -4.10 17.74 -19.08
C LEU A 214 -3.53 19.05 -18.53
N GLY A 215 -2.66 19.00 -17.53
CA GLY A 215 -2.00 20.17 -16.96
C GLY A 215 -1.16 20.93 -17.99
N LEU A 216 -0.42 20.21 -18.83
CA LEU A 216 0.32 20.80 -19.95
C LEU A 216 -0.62 21.44 -20.98
N LEU A 217 -1.71 20.76 -21.36
CA LEU A 217 -2.70 21.31 -22.30
C LEU A 217 -3.30 22.63 -21.80
N VAL A 218 -3.69 22.67 -20.52
CA VAL A 218 -4.21 23.89 -19.90
C VAL A 218 -3.13 24.97 -19.82
N ARG A 219 -1.87 24.61 -19.52
CA ARG A 219 -0.78 25.59 -19.51
C ARG A 219 -0.57 26.22 -20.89
N PHE A 220 -0.56 25.45 -21.97
CA PHE A 220 -0.49 26.01 -23.34
C PHE A 220 -1.66 26.93 -23.66
N TYR A 221 -2.85 26.65 -23.13
CA TYR A 221 -4.00 27.54 -23.27
C TYR A 221 -3.81 28.85 -22.49
N LEU A 222 -3.38 28.76 -21.22
CA LEU A 222 -3.15 29.93 -20.35
C LEU A 222 -1.98 30.80 -20.80
N GLU A 223 -0.98 30.23 -21.48
CA GLU A 223 0.15 30.99 -22.04
C GLU A 223 -0.32 32.02 -23.08
N LYS A 224 -1.36 31.68 -23.87
CA LYS A 224 -1.98 32.62 -24.81
C LYS A 224 -2.61 33.84 -24.11
N LEU A 225 -2.99 33.71 -22.84
CA LEU A 225 -3.60 34.78 -22.05
C LEU A 225 -2.58 35.74 -21.43
N ARG A 226 -1.26 35.54 -21.64
CA ARG A 226 -0.16 36.39 -21.11
C ARG A 226 -0.29 36.68 -19.59
N LEU A 227 -0.66 35.67 -18.82
CA LEU A 227 -0.81 35.76 -17.36
C LEU A 227 0.54 35.90 -16.65
N LEU A 228 0.53 36.66 -15.55
CA LEU A 228 1.62 36.72 -14.55
C LEU A 228 1.93 35.33 -13.98
N LEU A 229 3.16 35.12 -13.50
CA LEU A 229 3.65 33.83 -12.99
C LEU A 229 2.77 33.27 -11.85
N VAL A 230 2.35 34.12 -10.91
CA VAL A 230 1.61 33.69 -9.71
C VAL A 230 0.19 33.21 -10.04
N PRO A 231 -0.66 33.96 -10.78
CA PRO A 231 -1.97 33.46 -11.23
C PRO A 231 -1.91 32.15 -12.02
N ARG A 232 -0.83 31.94 -12.78
CA ARG A 232 -0.61 30.72 -13.57
C ARG A 232 -0.46 29.49 -12.67
N LEU A 233 0.41 29.56 -11.66
CA LEU A 233 0.61 28.45 -10.71
C LEU A 233 -0.68 28.10 -9.95
N THR A 234 -1.44 29.12 -9.55
CA THR A 234 -2.71 28.93 -8.87
C THR A 234 -3.74 28.23 -9.77
N ALA A 235 -3.82 28.60 -11.05
CA ALA A 235 -4.73 27.96 -11.99
C ALA A 235 -4.40 26.47 -12.22
N VAL A 236 -3.11 26.13 -12.33
CA VAL A 236 -2.67 24.72 -12.44
C VAL A 236 -2.99 23.95 -11.17
N LEU A 237 -2.72 24.51 -9.99
CA LEU A 237 -3.08 23.89 -8.71
C LEU A 237 -4.60 23.60 -8.63
N ILE A 238 -5.45 24.59 -8.96
CA ILE A 238 -6.90 24.44 -8.97
C ILE A 238 -7.32 23.31 -9.92
N LEU A 239 -6.73 23.25 -11.12
CA LEU A 239 -7.00 22.18 -12.08
C LEU A 239 -6.65 20.80 -11.52
N VAL A 240 -5.47 20.65 -10.90
CA VAL A 240 -5.04 19.38 -10.30
C VAL A 240 -5.99 18.94 -9.19
N VAL A 241 -6.45 19.87 -8.35
CA VAL A 241 -7.47 19.61 -7.31
C VAL A 241 -8.77 19.11 -7.93
N PHE A 242 -9.26 19.77 -9.00
CA PHE A 242 -10.46 19.33 -9.70
C PHE A 242 -10.31 17.94 -10.33
N LEU A 243 -9.16 17.66 -10.94
CA LEU A 243 -8.88 16.34 -11.52
C LEU A 243 -8.83 15.25 -10.46
N MET A 244 -8.19 15.52 -9.31
CA MET A 244 -8.17 14.59 -8.18
C MET A 244 -9.58 14.32 -7.65
N ALA A 245 -10.41 15.35 -7.52
CA ALA A 245 -11.81 15.20 -7.11
C ALA A 245 -12.60 14.34 -8.11
N LEU A 246 -12.42 14.57 -9.42
CA LEU A 246 -13.09 13.80 -10.47
C LEU A 246 -12.64 12.32 -10.44
N VAL A 247 -11.34 12.06 -10.34
CA VAL A 247 -10.81 10.69 -10.23
C VAL A 247 -11.33 10.00 -8.97
N SER A 248 -11.42 10.71 -7.84
CA SER A 248 -11.98 10.16 -6.60
C SER A 248 -13.45 9.74 -6.77
N VAL A 249 -14.28 10.59 -7.40
CA VAL A 249 -15.69 10.27 -7.67
C VAL A 249 -15.81 9.06 -8.60
N VAL A 250 -15.00 9.00 -9.67
CA VAL A 250 -15.01 7.89 -10.62
C VAL A 250 -14.51 6.59 -9.96
N SER A 251 -13.44 6.63 -9.17
CA SER A 251 -12.90 5.47 -8.47
C SER A 251 -13.91 4.88 -7.48
N ASN A 252 -14.59 5.74 -6.71
CA ASN A 252 -15.62 5.31 -5.77
C ASN A 252 -16.80 4.64 -6.47
N ARG A 253 -17.20 5.14 -7.65
CA ARG A 253 -18.24 4.53 -8.48
C ARG A 253 -17.84 3.17 -9.06
N LEU A 254 -16.54 2.94 -9.28
CA LEU A 254 -16.01 1.67 -9.78
C LEU A 254 -15.74 0.63 -8.67
N GLY A 255 -16.04 0.96 -7.40
CA GLY A 255 -15.76 0.08 -6.27
C GLY A 255 -14.28 -0.15 -6.02
N ILE A 256 -13.40 0.68 -6.58
CA ILE A 256 -11.97 0.62 -6.33
C ILE A 256 -11.71 1.47 -5.08
N GLU A 257 -11.52 0.80 -3.95
CA GLU A 257 -11.04 1.38 -2.70
C GLU A 257 -9.57 1.80 -2.87
N GLN A 258 -9.35 2.86 -3.65
CA GLN A 258 -8.04 3.52 -3.70
C GLN A 258 -7.86 4.27 -2.39
N GLY A 259 -6.70 4.07 -1.74
CA GLY A 259 -6.32 4.72 -0.49
C GLY A 259 -6.39 6.24 -0.62
N LEU A 260 -7.54 6.82 -0.32
CA LEU A 260 -7.80 8.26 -0.38
C LEU A 260 -7.28 8.99 0.87
N SER A 261 -6.26 8.44 1.54
CA SER A 261 -5.69 9.07 2.72
C SER A 261 -4.82 10.26 2.31
N ILE A 262 -5.44 11.44 2.36
CA ILE A 262 -4.85 12.79 2.37
C ILE A 262 -4.08 13.15 1.08
N ALA A 263 -4.86 13.57 0.07
CA ALA A 263 -4.43 13.95 -1.28
C ALA A 263 -3.47 15.15 -1.41
N LEU A 264 -3.00 15.75 -0.31
CA LEU A 264 -2.18 16.98 -0.38
C LEU A 264 -0.82 16.74 -1.05
N PHE A 265 -0.14 15.63 -0.73
CA PHE A 265 1.18 15.35 -1.28
C PHE A 265 1.14 15.13 -2.79
N PRO A 266 0.32 14.21 -3.35
CA PRO A 266 0.17 14.08 -4.79
C PRO A 266 -0.19 15.40 -5.49
N ILE A 267 -1.08 16.22 -4.93
CA ILE A 267 -1.46 17.51 -5.53
C ILE A 267 -0.24 18.43 -5.71
N VAL A 268 0.56 18.61 -4.64
CA VAL A 268 1.75 19.48 -4.69
C VAL A 268 2.79 18.93 -5.66
N ILE A 269 3.05 17.63 -5.62
CA ILE A 269 4.04 16.96 -6.48
C ILE A 269 3.65 17.07 -7.95
N MET A 270 2.38 16.86 -8.27
CA MET A 270 1.85 16.95 -9.63
C MET A 270 1.89 18.38 -10.15
N THR A 271 1.47 19.36 -9.34
CA THR A 271 1.54 20.79 -9.70
C THR A 271 2.99 21.21 -10.00
N MET A 272 3.94 20.82 -9.14
CA MET A 272 5.37 21.10 -9.33
C MET A 272 5.94 20.41 -10.58
N THR A 273 5.48 19.19 -10.88
CA THR A 273 5.91 18.43 -12.06
C THR A 273 5.40 19.09 -13.34
N ILE A 274 4.13 19.50 -13.38
CA ILE A 274 3.55 20.24 -14.51
C ILE A 274 4.33 21.53 -14.75
N GLU A 275 4.63 22.27 -13.69
CA GLU A 275 5.36 23.54 -13.81
C GLU A 275 6.76 23.34 -14.40
N ARG A 276 7.53 22.40 -13.85
CA ARG A 276 8.87 22.11 -14.36
C ARG A 276 8.84 21.59 -15.79
N MET A 277 7.94 20.67 -16.08
CA MET A 277 7.85 20.06 -17.41
C MET A 277 7.49 21.09 -18.48
N SER A 278 6.57 22.01 -18.17
CA SER A 278 6.19 23.01 -19.15
C SER A 278 7.18 24.15 -19.27
N VAL A 279 7.93 24.53 -18.21
CA VAL A 279 9.08 25.44 -18.37
C VAL A 279 10.14 24.78 -19.27
N ALA A 280 10.46 23.51 -19.04
CA ALA A 280 11.41 22.79 -19.87
C ALA A 280 10.92 22.65 -21.32
N TRP A 281 9.61 22.53 -21.54
CA TRP A 281 9.02 22.50 -22.86
C TRP A 281 9.18 23.83 -23.59
N GLU A 282 8.92 24.95 -22.91
CA GLU A 282 9.09 26.32 -23.44
C GLU A 282 10.58 26.64 -23.70
N GLU A 283 11.48 26.28 -22.79
CA GLU A 283 12.92 26.64 -22.87
C GLU A 283 13.74 25.74 -23.80
N ARG A 284 13.45 24.43 -23.83
CA ARG A 284 14.29 23.41 -24.48
C ARG A 284 13.55 22.56 -25.50
N GLY A 285 12.27 22.83 -25.70
CA GLY A 285 11.41 22.17 -26.67
C GLY A 285 10.73 20.90 -26.17
N ALA A 286 9.70 20.51 -26.92
CA ALA A 286 8.81 19.37 -26.63
C ALA A 286 9.56 18.04 -26.47
N ALA A 287 10.48 17.73 -27.39
CA ALA A 287 11.20 16.47 -27.40
C ALA A 287 12.07 16.31 -26.14
N PHE A 288 12.70 17.40 -25.69
CA PHE A 288 13.50 17.40 -24.48
C PHE A 288 12.62 17.15 -23.25
N ALA A 289 11.54 17.92 -23.10
CA ALA A 289 10.63 17.80 -21.96
C ALA A 289 9.96 16.41 -21.89
N MET A 290 9.56 15.84 -23.02
CA MET A 290 8.95 14.51 -23.05
C MET A 290 9.96 13.42 -22.67
N SER A 291 11.20 13.50 -23.17
CA SER A 291 12.25 12.53 -22.84
C SER A 291 12.58 12.53 -21.33
N GLU A 292 12.63 13.71 -20.72
CA GLU A 292 12.94 13.88 -19.30
C GLU A 292 11.73 13.52 -18.41
N GLY A 293 10.50 13.73 -18.91
CA GLY A 293 9.26 13.29 -18.27
C GLY A 293 9.13 11.76 -18.24
N ILE A 294 9.40 11.09 -19.36
CA ILE A 294 9.43 9.63 -19.43
C ILE A 294 10.54 9.07 -18.54
N GLY A 295 11.74 9.67 -18.56
CA GLY A 295 12.83 9.27 -17.66
C GLY A 295 12.44 9.42 -16.19
N THR A 296 11.77 10.52 -15.83
CA THR A 296 11.24 10.74 -14.47
C THR A 296 10.24 9.66 -14.08
N LEU A 297 9.31 9.31 -14.96
CA LEU A 297 8.31 8.27 -14.72
C LEU A 297 8.97 6.90 -14.54
N ILE A 298 9.92 6.52 -15.40
CA ILE A 298 10.65 5.25 -15.30
C ILE A 298 11.40 5.17 -13.96
N VAL A 299 12.15 6.22 -13.59
CA VAL A 299 12.89 6.25 -12.34
C VAL A 299 11.94 6.23 -11.14
N ALA A 300 10.80 6.91 -11.21
CA ALA A 300 9.78 6.89 -10.15
C ALA A 300 9.17 5.48 -9.97
N VAL A 301 8.87 4.77 -11.06
CA VAL A 301 8.38 3.38 -11.02
C VAL A 301 9.42 2.45 -10.40
N LEU A 302 10.70 2.55 -10.81
CA LEU A 302 11.78 1.75 -10.25
C LEU A 302 12.00 2.06 -8.76
N ALA A 303 11.99 3.33 -8.37
CA ALA A 303 12.10 3.75 -6.97
C ALA A 303 10.93 3.23 -6.14
N PHE A 304 9.69 3.32 -6.65
CA PHE A 304 8.51 2.74 -6.01
C PHE A 304 8.68 1.23 -5.80
N LEU A 305 9.12 0.49 -6.82
CA LEU A 305 9.32 -0.95 -6.74
C LEU A 305 10.32 -1.32 -5.64
N VAL A 306 11.47 -0.64 -5.59
CA VAL A 306 12.49 -0.86 -4.55
C VAL A 306 11.96 -0.52 -3.16
N MET A 307 11.24 0.60 -3.01
CA MET A 307 10.65 1.01 -1.73
C MET A 307 9.55 0.04 -1.23
N ASN A 308 8.96 -0.76 -2.11
CA ASN A 308 7.89 -1.72 -1.77
C ASN A 308 8.41 -3.14 -1.50
N ILE A 309 9.73 -3.36 -1.52
CA ILE A 309 10.32 -4.65 -1.18
C ILE A 309 10.20 -4.89 0.34
N ARG A 310 9.41 -5.89 0.74
CA ARG A 310 9.16 -6.25 2.15
C ARG A 310 10.43 -6.53 2.94
N TRP A 311 11.39 -7.28 2.36
CA TRP A 311 12.65 -7.59 3.04
C TRP A 311 13.44 -6.31 3.34
N LEU A 312 13.42 -5.34 2.42
CA LEU A 312 14.25 -4.15 2.50
C LEU A 312 13.65 -3.21 3.53
N ALA A 313 12.31 -3.09 3.51
CA ALA A 313 11.54 -2.34 4.48
C ALA A 313 11.80 -2.84 5.90
N HIS A 314 11.81 -4.17 6.09
CA HIS A 314 12.12 -4.76 7.38
C HIS A 314 13.58 -4.50 7.79
N LEU A 315 14.54 -4.71 6.89
CA LEU A 315 15.97 -4.55 7.19
C LEU A 315 16.31 -3.11 7.64
N ILE A 316 15.85 -2.10 6.91
CA ILE A 316 16.11 -0.68 7.23
C ILE A 316 15.36 -0.24 8.50
N PHE A 317 14.16 -0.80 8.74
CA PHE A 317 13.40 -0.49 9.94
C PHE A 317 14.02 -1.09 11.21
N VAL A 318 14.56 -2.31 11.12
CA VAL A 318 15.25 -2.97 12.24
C VAL A 318 16.65 -2.38 12.47
N PHE A 319 17.36 -2.03 11.39
CA PHE A 319 18.73 -1.47 11.43
C PHE A 319 18.78 -0.10 10.73
N PRO A 320 18.27 0.97 11.35
CA PRO A 320 18.30 2.32 10.78
C PRO A 320 19.74 2.84 10.57
N GLU A 321 20.75 2.26 11.23
CA GLU A 321 22.17 2.59 11.05
C GLU A 321 22.66 2.32 9.63
N LEU A 322 21.98 1.45 8.88
CA LEU A 322 22.25 1.21 7.46
C LEU A 322 22.07 2.49 6.61
N LEU A 323 21.27 3.46 7.09
CA LEU A 323 21.18 4.76 6.43
C LEU A 323 22.48 5.55 6.49
N LEU A 324 23.31 5.37 7.52
CA LEU A 324 24.64 5.99 7.60
C LEU A 324 25.60 5.34 6.59
N VAL A 325 25.50 4.02 6.40
CA VAL A 325 26.26 3.30 5.36
C VAL A 325 25.82 3.78 3.98
N LEU A 326 24.52 3.92 3.75
CA LEU A 326 23.98 4.46 2.52
C LEU A 326 24.42 5.90 2.30
N PHE A 327 24.48 6.73 3.35
CA PHE A 327 25.00 8.09 3.28
C PHE A 327 26.50 8.13 2.94
N ALA A 328 27.31 7.24 3.52
CA ALA A 328 28.72 7.12 3.12
C ALA A 328 28.86 6.72 1.65
N LEU A 329 28.01 5.81 1.18
CA LEU A 329 28.01 5.35 -0.21
C LEU A 329 27.51 6.43 -1.19
N THR A 330 26.50 7.23 -0.81
CA THR A 330 26.06 8.38 -1.63
C THR A 330 27.19 9.39 -1.79
N LEU A 331 27.96 9.68 -0.74
CA LEU A 331 29.12 10.58 -0.81
C LEU A 331 30.23 10.01 -1.71
N LEU A 332 30.47 8.70 -1.63
CA LEU A 332 31.47 8.03 -2.48
C LEU A 332 31.07 8.11 -3.96
N ILE A 333 29.82 7.78 -4.30
CA ILE A 333 29.33 7.89 -5.68
C ILE A 333 29.23 9.36 -6.12
N GLY A 334 28.98 10.30 -5.20
CA GLY A 334 29.01 11.73 -5.50
C GLY A 334 30.36 12.23 -6.01
N ARG A 335 31.46 11.55 -5.66
CA ARG A 335 32.81 11.81 -6.20
C ARG A 335 33.12 11.04 -7.48
N TYR A 336 32.25 10.14 -7.91
CA TYR A 336 32.47 9.32 -9.10
C TYR A 336 32.20 10.13 -10.36
N SER A 337 33.27 10.57 -11.03
CA SER A 337 33.24 11.23 -12.35
C SER A 337 33.50 10.25 -13.50
N GLY A 338 33.20 8.95 -13.31
CA GLY A 338 33.40 7.95 -14.36
C GLY A 338 32.40 8.09 -15.52
N TYR A 339 32.71 7.44 -16.65
CA TYR A 339 31.86 7.44 -17.84
C TYR A 339 30.50 6.79 -17.56
N ARG A 340 29.42 7.38 -18.09
CA ARG A 340 28.07 6.82 -17.97
C ARG A 340 27.95 5.58 -18.85
N ILE A 341 27.25 4.55 -18.39
CA ILE A 341 26.99 3.33 -19.17
C ILE A 341 26.32 3.67 -20.51
N SER A 342 25.38 4.63 -20.51
CA SER A 342 24.74 5.13 -21.74
C SER A 342 25.72 5.76 -22.74
N GLU A 343 26.82 6.36 -22.26
CA GLU A 343 27.86 6.92 -23.14
C GLU A 343 28.69 5.81 -23.78
N LEU A 344 28.99 4.73 -23.04
CA LEU A 344 29.71 3.58 -23.57
C LEU A 344 28.94 2.92 -24.73
N PHE A 345 27.62 2.78 -24.61
CA PHE A 345 26.77 2.28 -25.69
C PHE A 345 26.72 3.23 -26.89
N ARG A 346 26.65 4.55 -26.66
CA ARG A 346 26.67 5.55 -27.74
C ARG A 346 28.00 5.55 -28.49
N PHE A 347 29.13 5.46 -27.79
CA PHE A 347 30.45 5.43 -28.41
C PHE A 347 30.72 4.12 -29.16
N ARG A 348 30.13 3.00 -28.73
CA ARG A 348 30.20 1.74 -29.48
C ARG A 348 29.50 1.86 -30.84
N ALA A 349 28.35 2.52 -30.90
CA ALA A 349 27.64 2.76 -32.17
C ALA A 349 28.44 3.69 -33.12
N LEU A 350 29.23 4.63 -32.59
CA LEU A 350 30.11 5.50 -33.39
C LEU A 350 31.40 4.80 -33.85
N ALA A 351 31.86 3.77 -33.13
CA ALA A 351 33.03 2.99 -33.51
C ALA A 351 32.74 1.96 -34.63
N GLU A 352 31.46 1.70 -34.89
CA GLU A 352 30.98 0.73 -35.87
C GLU A 352 30.79 1.33 -37.28
N ASP A 353 30.82 2.67 -37.41
CA ASP A 353 30.96 3.38 -38.69
C ASP A 353 32.45 3.66 -38.94
N PRO A 354 33.14 2.88 -39.80
CA PRO A 354 34.50 3.21 -40.19
C PRO A 354 34.43 4.47 -41.03
N ILE A 355 34.98 5.58 -40.52
CA ILE A 355 35.30 6.75 -41.34
C ILE A 355 36.22 6.23 -42.46
N THR A 356 35.65 5.99 -43.63
CA THR A 356 36.41 5.59 -44.80
C THR A 356 37.21 6.82 -45.20
N PRO A 357 38.55 6.82 -45.10
CA PRO A 357 39.33 7.98 -45.48
C PRO A 357 39.05 8.28 -46.96
N ALA A 358 38.70 9.53 -47.26
CA ALA A 358 38.43 9.98 -48.62
C ALA A 358 39.57 9.54 -49.56
N PRO A 359 39.26 9.06 -50.77
CA PRO A 359 40.29 8.59 -51.69
C PRO A 359 41.28 9.71 -51.95
N VAL A 360 42.56 9.46 -51.65
CA VAL A 360 43.66 10.38 -51.90
C VAL A 360 43.66 10.69 -53.40
N ALA A 361 43.35 11.92 -53.76
CA ALA A 361 43.42 12.38 -55.14
C ALA A 361 44.84 12.17 -55.65
N ALA A 362 44.98 11.37 -56.71
CA ALA A 362 46.25 11.07 -57.34
C ALA A 362 46.92 12.37 -57.78
N ALA A 363 48.18 12.56 -57.35
CA ALA A 363 49.00 13.69 -57.75
C ALA A 363 49.15 13.75 -59.28
N PRO A 364 49.12 14.95 -59.89
CA PRO A 364 49.28 15.08 -61.33
C PRO A 364 50.70 14.65 -61.73
N ARG A 365 50.77 13.69 -62.67
CA ARG A 365 52.03 13.31 -63.33
C ARG A 365 52.57 14.53 -64.07
N VAL A 366 53.75 14.98 -63.69
CA VAL A 366 54.55 15.94 -64.45
C VAL A 366 54.99 15.22 -65.73
N ALA A 367 54.66 15.80 -66.89
CA ALA A 367 55.11 15.34 -68.19
C ALA A 367 56.52 15.89 -68.45
N ASP A 368 57.44 14.99 -68.83
CA ASP A 368 58.72 15.33 -69.46
C ASP A 368 58.52 15.69 -70.95
#